data_AF-A0AAV8X5H2-F1
#
_entry.id   AF-A0AAV8X5H2-F1
#
_cell.length_a   1.000
_cell.length_b   1.000
_cell.length_c   1.000
_cell.angle_alpha   90.00
_cell.angle_beta   90.00
_cell.angle_gamma   90.00
#
_symmetry.space_group_name_H-M   'P 1'
#
loop_
_entity.id
_entity.type
_entity.pdbx_description
1 polymer ?
#
loop_
_entity_poly.entity_id
_entity_poly.type
_entity_poly.pdbx_seq_one_letter_code
_entity_poly.pdbx_strand_id
1 'polypeptide(L)'
;MKEAIHVPFMAKFVVFAKRVDPLEARLRVFCMTDDKEDKTLEQQEHFTEVAKSRDVEVLEGKLQYVEFAGNLVPITKSGEQLSFSFRAFRENRLPFSVRVKDQHAEAVSRCLFMKEAKVSYKI
;
A
#
# COMPACT_ATOMS: atom_id res chain seq x y z
N MET A 1 22.56 -14.82 -6.50
CA MET A 1 22.03 -15.85 -7.44
C MET A 1 20.55 -16.18 -7.26
N LYS A 2 19.90 -16.04 -6.09
CA LYS A 2 18.48 -16.38 -5.90
C LYS A 2 17.45 -15.29 -6.32
N GLU A 3 17.87 -14.11 -6.75
CA GLU A 3 16.93 -13.06 -7.19
C GLU A 3 16.56 -13.17 -8.68
N ALA A 4 17.49 -13.65 -9.52
CA ALA A 4 17.32 -13.77 -10.96
C ALA A 4 16.35 -14.89 -11.41
N ILE A 5 15.79 -15.65 -10.48
CA ILE A 5 14.78 -16.69 -10.78
C ILE A 5 13.35 -16.16 -10.71
N HIS A 6 13.14 -14.98 -10.12
CA HIS A 6 11.81 -14.42 -9.98
C HIS A 6 11.40 -13.70 -11.26
N VAL A 7 10.22 -14.02 -11.76
CA VAL A 7 9.69 -13.44 -12.99
C VAL A 7 9.26 -11.99 -12.73
N PRO A 8 9.75 -11.01 -13.52
CA PRO A 8 9.32 -9.62 -13.41
C PRO A 8 7.99 -9.39 -14.12
N PHE A 9 7.16 -8.54 -13.52
CA PHE A 9 5.89 -8.07 -14.06
C PHE A 9 5.83 -6.55 -13.97
N MET A 10 5.20 -5.91 -14.96
CA MET A 10 4.80 -4.51 -14.84
C MET A 10 3.48 -4.45 -14.07
N ALA A 11 3.46 -3.69 -13.00
CA ALA A 11 2.27 -3.50 -12.18
C ALA A 11 2.11 -2.05 -11.75
N LYS A 12 0.89 -1.68 -11.37
CA LYS A 12 0.55 -0.41 -10.76
C LYS A 12 0.12 -0.62 -9.32
N PHE A 13 0.60 0.26 -8.46
CA PHE A 13 0.05 0.44 -7.11
C PHE A 13 -1.05 1.48 -7.13
N VAL A 14 -2.20 1.14 -6.52
CA VAL A 14 -3.35 2.03 -6.34
C VAL A 14 -3.74 2.05 -4.87
N VAL A 15 -4.04 3.23 -4.34
CA VAL A 15 -4.42 3.42 -2.95
C VAL A 15 -5.84 3.98 -2.89
N PHE A 16 -6.70 3.25 -2.20
CA PHE A 16 -8.06 3.64 -1.90
C PHE A 16 -8.20 4.03 -0.43
N ALA A 17 -9.00 5.05 -0.14
CA ALA A 17 -9.25 5.53 1.21
C ALA A 17 -10.75 5.64 1.51
N LYS A 18 -11.12 5.34 2.76
CA LYS A 18 -12.43 5.62 3.33
C LYS A 18 -12.26 6.20 4.72
N ARG A 19 -12.68 7.45 4.89
CA ARG A 19 -12.66 8.12 6.19
C ARG A 19 -13.64 7.41 7.14
N VAL A 20 -13.18 7.08 8.34
CA VAL A 20 -14.01 6.44 9.38
C VAL A 20 -14.44 7.47 10.41
N ASP A 21 -13.53 8.38 10.77
CA ASP A 21 -13.79 9.52 11.64
C ASP A 21 -12.88 10.71 11.26
N PRO A 22 -12.94 11.87 11.93
CA PRO A 22 -12.10 13.03 11.58
C PRO A 22 -10.59 12.75 11.58
N LEU A 23 -10.11 11.86 12.46
CA LEU A 23 -8.71 11.53 12.71
C LEU A 23 -8.30 10.12 12.25
N GLU A 24 -9.23 9.29 11.75
CA GLU A 24 -8.94 7.94 11.26
C GLU A 24 -9.55 7.65 9.88
N ALA A 25 -8.83 6.84 9.11
CA ALA A 25 -9.28 6.33 7.83
C ALA A 25 -8.84 4.87 7.62
N ARG A 26 -9.63 4.13 6.85
CA ARG A 26 -9.24 2.83 6.30
C ARG A 26 -8.59 3.06 4.94
N LEU A 27 -7.43 2.47 4.73
CA LEU A 27 -6.75 2.40 3.45
C LEU A 27 -6.77 0.99 2.90
N ARG A 28 -6.78 0.88 1.57
CA ARG A 28 -6.53 -0.35 0.83
C ARG A 28 -5.52 -0.06 -0.26
N VAL A 29 -4.43 -0.81 -0.23
CA VAL A 29 -3.44 -0.81 -1.32
C VAL A 29 -3.73 -1.99 -2.23
N PHE A 30 -3.66 -1.75 -3.53
CA PHE A 30 -3.69 -2.78 -4.57
C PHE A 30 -2.39 -2.75 -5.37
N CYS A 31 -1.94 -3.92 -5.82
CA CYS A 31 -0.90 -4.07 -6.84
C CYS A 31 -1.42 -4.94 -7.98
N MET A 32 -1.61 -4.32 -9.15
CA MET A 32 -2.36 -4.89 -10.28
C MET A 32 -1.48 -4.93 -11.53
N THR A 33 -1.55 -6.03 -12.28
CA THR A 33 -0.74 -6.23 -13.50
C THR A 33 -1.43 -5.78 -14.78
N ASP A 34 -2.76 -5.90 -14.85
CA ASP A 34 -3.55 -5.46 -16.02
C ASP A 34 -5.07 -5.51 -15.75
N ASP A 35 -5.52 -5.20 -14.53
CA ASP A 35 -6.97 -5.17 -14.27
C ASP A 35 -7.59 -4.01 -15.04
N LYS A 36 -8.62 -4.31 -15.86
CA LYS A 36 -9.55 -3.29 -16.35
C LYS A 36 -10.02 -2.52 -15.12
N GLU A 37 -9.89 -1.20 -15.15
CA GLU A 37 -10.34 -0.27 -14.11
C GLU A 37 -11.89 -0.20 -14.03
N ASP A 38 -12.57 -1.30 -14.30
CA ASP A 38 -14.01 -1.42 -14.20
C ASP A 38 -14.39 -1.39 -12.72
N LYS A 39 -15.29 -0.46 -12.38
CA LYS A 39 -15.98 -0.26 -11.08
C LYS A 39 -15.57 -1.28 -10.01
N THR A 40 -14.48 -0.99 -9.32
CA THR A 40 -13.92 -1.90 -8.32
C THR A 40 -14.88 -2.04 -7.13
N LEU A 41 -14.83 -3.17 -6.41
CA LEU A 41 -15.62 -3.40 -5.18
C LEU A 41 -15.45 -2.25 -4.18
N GLU A 42 -14.30 -1.59 -4.19
CA GLU A 42 -13.94 -0.44 -3.39
C GLU A 42 -14.91 0.72 -3.62
N GLN A 43 -15.29 1.01 -4.87
CA GLN A 43 -16.24 2.07 -5.18
C GLN A 43 -17.63 1.74 -4.62
N GLN A 44 -18.05 0.47 -4.70
CA GLN A 44 -19.32 0.02 -4.13
C GLN A 44 -19.31 0.12 -2.59
N GLU A 45 -18.16 -0.07 -1.97
CA GLU A 45 -17.98 0.07 -0.52
C GLU A 45 -17.66 1.51 -0.07
N HIS A 46 -17.80 2.49 -0.96
CA HIS A 46 -17.56 3.92 -0.74
C HIS A 46 -16.12 4.28 -0.37
N PHE A 47 -15.14 3.55 -0.91
CA PHE A 47 -13.76 3.99 -0.95
C PHE A 47 -13.51 4.90 -2.15
N THR A 48 -12.60 5.85 -1.99
CA THR A 48 -12.17 6.78 -3.04
C THR A 48 -10.72 6.50 -3.40
N GLU A 49 -10.38 6.48 -4.69
CA GLU A 49 -8.99 6.43 -5.14
C GLU A 49 -8.28 7.74 -4.74
N VAL A 50 -7.17 7.65 -4.01
CA VAL A 50 -6.42 8.82 -3.52
C VAL A 50 -5.01 8.90 -4.07
N ALA A 51 -4.48 7.81 -4.61
CA ALA A 51 -3.18 7.80 -5.25
C ALA A 51 -3.06 6.62 -6.23
N LYS A 52 -2.29 6.84 -7.29
CA LYS A 52 -1.97 5.84 -8.30
C LYS A 52 -0.56 6.07 -8.83
N SER A 53 0.18 4.99 -8.96
CA SER A 53 1.54 5.02 -9.52
C SER A 53 1.53 4.79 -11.03
N ARG A 54 2.67 5.09 -11.68
CA ARG A 54 2.99 4.57 -13.01
C ARG A 54 3.25 3.05 -12.94
N ASP A 55 3.36 2.42 -14.11
CA ASP A 55 3.85 1.05 -14.20
C ASP A 55 5.27 0.93 -13.64
N VAL A 56 5.47 -0.06 -12.79
CA VAL A 56 6.76 -0.39 -12.17
C VAL A 56 7.00 -1.89 -12.17
N GLU A 57 8.26 -2.27 -12.13
CA GLU A 57 8.66 -3.68 -12.03
C GLU A 57 8.44 -4.24 -10.61
N VAL A 58 7.68 -5.32 -10.55
CA VAL A 58 7.49 -6.15 -9.34
C VAL A 58 7.82 -7.61 -9.66
N LEU A 59 8.30 -8.34 -8.66
CA LEU A 59 8.78 -9.72 -8.85
C LEU A 59 7.80 -10.73 -8.24
N GLU A 60 7.46 -11.78 -8.99
CA GLU A 60 6.54 -12.84 -8.55
C GLU A 60 6.99 -13.48 -7.23
N GLY A 61 6.06 -13.58 -6.28
CA GLY A 61 6.25 -14.19 -4.97
C GLY A 61 7.07 -13.36 -3.98
N LYS A 62 7.60 -12.19 -4.38
CA LYS A 62 8.37 -11.32 -3.48
C LYS A 62 7.46 -10.45 -2.62
N LEU A 63 7.94 -10.12 -1.42
CA LEU A 63 7.29 -9.15 -0.54
C LEU A 63 7.45 -7.73 -1.08
N GLN A 64 6.39 -6.95 -0.90
CA GLN A 64 6.38 -5.50 -1.05
C GLN A 64 6.11 -4.91 0.33
N TYR A 65 7.06 -4.13 0.86
CA TYR A 65 6.94 -3.44 2.13
C TYR A 65 6.39 -2.04 1.90
N VAL A 66 5.54 -1.56 2.82
CA VAL A 66 4.84 -0.29 2.70
C VAL A 66 5.22 0.63 3.85
N GLU A 67 5.67 1.84 3.52
CA GLU A 67 5.98 2.89 4.49
C GLU A 67 5.14 4.14 4.23
N PHE A 68 4.88 4.89 5.31
CA PHE A 68 4.19 6.17 5.27
C PHE A 68 5.10 7.26 5.84
N ALA A 69 5.20 8.37 5.12
CA ALA A 69 5.92 9.55 5.56
C ALA A 69 5.02 10.78 5.43
N GLY A 70 4.58 11.32 6.57
CA GLY A 70 3.69 12.48 6.63
C GLY A 70 2.78 12.43 7.86
N ASN A 71 1.60 13.04 7.75
CA ASN A 71 0.67 13.22 8.85
C ASN A 71 -0.29 12.03 9.06
N LEU A 72 -0.41 11.14 8.07
CA LEU A 72 -1.12 9.86 8.21
C LEU A 72 -0.12 8.77 8.61
N VAL A 73 -0.39 8.11 9.74
CA VAL A 73 0.46 7.05 10.31
C VAL A 73 -0.34 5.75 10.39
N PRO A 74 0.18 4.63 9.85
CA PRO A 74 -0.43 3.31 10.00
C PRO A 74 -0.62 2.90 11.45
N ILE A 75 -1.76 2.27 11.74
CA ILE A 75 -2.04 1.62 13.02
C ILE A 75 -1.62 0.16 12.89
N THR A 76 -0.42 -0.16 13.36
CA THR A 76 0.14 -1.53 13.36
C THR A 76 0.49 -2.00 14.77
N LYS A 77 0.73 -3.30 14.94
CA LYS A 77 1.29 -3.82 16.19
C LYS A 77 2.75 -3.36 16.33
N SER A 78 3.24 -3.30 17.56
CA SER A 78 4.64 -2.89 17.82
C SER A 78 5.63 -3.77 17.05
N GLY A 79 6.49 -3.13 16.26
CA GLY A 79 7.51 -3.81 15.45
C GLY A 79 7.01 -4.38 14.12
N GLU A 80 5.73 -4.24 13.78
CA GLU A 80 5.17 -4.73 12.53
C GLU A 80 5.29 -3.69 11.42
N GLN A 81 5.88 -4.11 10.29
CA GLN A 81 5.89 -3.35 9.04
C GLN A 81 4.84 -3.91 8.09
N LEU A 82 4.02 -3.03 7.52
CA LEU A 82 3.04 -3.39 6.51
C LEU A 82 3.72 -4.02 5.30
N SER A 83 3.23 -5.17 4.85
CA SER A 83 3.73 -5.83 3.65
C SER A 83 2.72 -6.80 3.05
N PHE A 84 2.89 -7.13 1.78
CA PHE A 84 2.15 -8.20 1.10
C PHE A 84 3.05 -8.92 0.09
N SER A 85 2.74 -10.17 -0.24
CA SER A 85 3.44 -10.92 -1.30
C SER A 85 2.72 -10.71 -2.63
N PHE A 86 3.46 -10.27 -3.64
CA PHE A 86 2.92 -10.06 -4.98
C PHE A 86 2.73 -11.40 -5.72
N ARG A 87 1.57 -11.57 -6.34
CA ARG A 87 1.20 -12.67 -7.23
C ARG A 87 0.56 -12.11 -8.50
N ALA A 88 1.15 -12.38 -9.65
CA ALA A 88 0.65 -11.95 -10.93
C ALA A 88 -0.74 -12.54 -11.22
N PHE A 89 -1.58 -11.76 -11.92
CA PHE A 89 -2.94 -12.15 -12.31
C PHE A 89 -3.84 -12.59 -11.13
N ARG A 90 -3.55 -12.13 -9.93
CA ARG A 90 -4.37 -12.29 -8.72
C ARG A 90 -4.59 -10.93 -8.06
N GLU A 91 -5.63 -10.83 -7.25
CA GLU A 91 -5.83 -9.68 -6.39
C GLU A 91 -4.73 -9.63 -5.31
N ASN A 92 -3.89 -8.59 -5.37
CA ASN A 92 -2.92 -8.27 -4.32
C ASN A 92 -3.44 -7.08 -3.51
N ARG A 93 -4.18 -7.37 -2.44
CA ARG A 93 -4.85 -6.35 -1.60
C ARG A 93 -4.28 -6.33 -0.19
N LEU A 94 -3.91 -5.14 0.29
CA LEU A 94 -3.47 -4.90 1.66
C LEU A 94 -4.36 -3.86 2.36
N PRO A 95 -5.31 -4.28 3.22
CA PRO A 95 -6.13 -3.38 4.02
C PRO A 95 -5.46 -3.02 5.35
N PHE A 96 -5.58 -1.75 5.78
CA PHE A 96 -5.11 -1.29 7.09
C PHE A 96 -5.77 0.03 7.49
N SER A 97 -5.64 0.42 8.76
CA SER A 97 -6.09 1.72 9.25
C SER A 97 -4.92 2.69 9.40
N VAL A 98 -5.20 3.97 9.19
CA VAL A 98 -4.28 5.07 9.49
C VAL A 98 -4.94 6.07 10.43
N ARG A 99 -4.12 6.74 11.22
CA ARG A 99 -4.52 7.88 12.05
C ARG A 99 -3.79 9.15 11.66
N VAL A 100 -4.43 10.29 11.88
CA VAL A 100 -3.84 11.62 11.77
C VAL A 100 -2.98 11.87 13.00
N LYS A 101 -1.71 12.24 12.80
CA LYS A 101 -0.75 12.51 13.88
C LYS A 101 -0.95 13.91 14.49
N ASP A 102 -1.15 14.91 13.64
CA ASP A 102 -1.42 16.30 14.00
C ASP A 102 -2.74 16.74 13.39
N GLN A 103 -3.75 16.94 14.24
CA GLN A 103 -5.10 17.34 13.83
C GLN A 103 -5.19 18.74 13.24
N HIS A 104 -4.16 19.57 13.43
CA HIS A 104 -4.12 20.95 12.92
C HIS A 104 -3.39 21.06 11.57
N ALA A 105 -2.85 19.95 11.06
CA ALA A 105 -2.18 19.89 9.76
C ALA A 105 -2.99 19.06 8.75
N GLU A 106 -2.69 19.23 7.46
CA GLU A 106 -3.36 18.47 6.41
C GLU A 106 -3.16 16.95 6.58
N ALA A 107 -4.22 16.19 6.31
CA ALA A 107 -4.23 14.74 6.40
C ALA A 107 -3.57 14.09 5.15
N VAL A 108 -2.28 14.39 4.94
CA VAL A 108 -1.52 13.97 3.76
C VAL A 108 -0.26 13.20 4.17
N SER A 109 0.05 12.14 3.42
CA SER A 109 1.29 11.36 3.54
C SER A 109 1.76 10.87 2.18
N ARG A 110 3.07 10.62 2.07
CA ARG A 110 3.64 9.81 1.00
C ARG A 110 3.59 8.34 1.37
N CYS A 111 3.09 7.50 0.47
CA CYS A 111 3.14 6.05 0.58
C CYS A 111 4.31 5.53 -0.27
N LEU A 112 5.21 4.75 0.32
CA LEU A 112 6.37 4.19 -0.35
C LEU A 112 6.25 2.66 -0.41
N PHE A 113 6.61 2.08 -1.56
CA PHE A 113 6.66 0.64 -1.79
C PHE A 113 8.12 0.22 -1.97
N MET A 114 8.57 -0.75 -1.16
CA MET A 114 9.98 -1.14 -1.07
C MET A 114 10.14 -2.65 -1.23
N LYS A 115 11.27 -3.06 -1.83
CA LYS A 115 11.64 -4.48 -2.01
C LYS A 115 12.17 -5.12 -0.72
N GLU A 116 12.71 -4.31 0.18
CA GLU A 116 13.32 -4.76 1.44
C GLU A 116 12.60 -4.17 2.65
N ALA A 117 12.66 -4.88 3.76
CA ALA A 117 12.15 -4.41 5.03
C ALA A 117 12.97 -3.21 5.52
N LYS A 118 12.34 -2.33 6.29
CA LYS A 118 13.07 -1.23 6.91
C LYS A 118 14.02 -1.77 7.97
N VAL A 119 15.30 -1.44 7.87
CA VAL A 119 16.28 -1.73 8.91
C VAL A 119 16.01 -0.81 10.10
N SER A 120 15.44 -1.37 11.17
CA SER A 120 15.32 -0.66 12.44
C SER A 120 16.64 -0.80 13.19
N TYR A 121 17.48 0.23 13.16
CA TYR A 121 18.61 0.33 14.09
C TYR A 121 18.03 0.67 15.47
N LYS A 122 18.00 -0.30 16.38
CA LYS A 122 17.86 -0.01 17.81
C LYS A 122 19.16 0.69 18.24
N ILE A 123 19.11 2.01 18.41
CA ILE A 123 20.15 2.75 19.14
C ILE A 123 19.78 2.72 20.62
#